data_AF-A0A813UKZ5-F1
#
_entry.id   AF-A0A813UKZ5-F1
#
_cell.length_a   1.000
_cell.length_b   1.000
_cell.length_c   1.000
_cell.angle_alpha   90.00
_cell.angle_beta   90.00
_cell.angle_gamma   90.00
#
_symmetry.space_group_name_H-M   'P 1'
#
loop_
_entity.id
_entity.type
_entity.pdbx_description
1 polymer ?
#
loop_
_entity_poly.entity_id
_entity_poly.type
_entity_poly.pdbx_seq_one_letter_code
_entity_poly.pdbx_strand_id
1 'polypeptide(L)'
;MEPTIHCTPDKENSPKRPFFGWEDAFVFPVNMVPYTTRRVLEDPTIQLRESEKNELVSVLFNIMVQYGDYPWPKHYSKACMSLVQRFPHLLENDGKSGFECYKAKLRRKFAEHRRQVATPERLIAQAKYTSKKSKKSSDEDPISSAKKTLF
;
A
#
# COMPACT_ATOMS: atom_id res chain seq x y z
N MET A 1 28.63 49.42 9.82
CA MET A 1 27.33 49.05 9.22
C MET A 1 27.50 47.66 8.64
N GLU A 2 26.71 46.74 9.19
CA GLU A 2 26.58 45.32 8.83
C GLU A 2 26.02 45.13 7.39
N PRO A 3 26.17 43.95 6.74
CA PRO A 3 25.47 42.74 7.19
C PRO A 3 26.32 41.46 7.25
N THR A 4 26.24 40.81 8.40
CA THR A 4 26.61 39.41 8.61
C THR A 4 25.57 38.50 7.94
N ILE A 5 25.98 37.75 6.91
CA ILE A 5 25.13 36.73 6.29
C ILE A 5 25.09 35.51 7.20
N HIS A 6 24.04 35.42 8.01
CA HIS A 6 23.68 34.20 8.71
C HIS A 6 23.16 33.17 7.71
N CYS A 7 24.01 32.22 7.31
CA CYS A 7 23.57 30.98 6.66
C CYS A 7 22.72 30.18 7.66
N THR A 8 21.39 30.28 7.54
CA THR A 8 20.46 29.37 8.19
C THR A 8 20.66 27.96 7.63
N PRO A 9 20.68 26.91 8.46
CA PRO A 9 20.70 25.55 7.95
C PRO A 9 19.39 25.28 7.21
N ASP A 10 19.52 24.98 5.93
CA ASP A 10 18.48 24.53 5.03
C ASP A 10 17.68 23.39 5.67
N LYS A 11 16.47 23.72 6.13
CA LYS A 11 15.50 22.78 6.70
C LYS A 11 14.62 22.17 5.59
N GLU A 12 15.09 22.07 4.34
CA GLU A 12 14.27 21.58 3.23
C GLU A 12 14.60 20.14 2.81
N ASN A 13 15.10 19.31 3.73
CA ASN A 13 15.29 17.88 3.42
C ASN A 13 14.93 16.95 4.59
N SER A 14 13.72 17.11 5.13
CA SER A 14 13.09 16.10 5.98
C SER A 14 11.94 15.40 5.24
N PRO A 15 11.99 14.06 5.07
CA PRO A 15 11.02 13.33 4.28
C PRO A 15 9.71 13.08 5.05
N LYS A 16 8.60 13.31 4.34
CA LYS A 16 7.25 12.76 4.56
C LYS A 16 6.49 13.32 5.76
N ARG A 17 5.39 14.02 5.45
CA ARG A 17 4.38 14.36 6.45
C ARG A 17 3.88 13.04 7.07
N PRO A 18 3.93 12.89 8.40
CA PRO A 18 3.32 11.75 9.07
C PRO A 18 1.81 11.75 8.78
N PHE A 19 1.23 10.55 8.72
CA PHE A 19 -0.19 10.31 8.43
C PHE A 19 -1.04 10.81 9.62
N PHE A 20 -1.17 12.13 9.78
CA PHE A 20 -1.80 12.81 10.91
C PHE A 20 -3.30 13.06 10.64
N GLY A 21 -4.13 12.97 11.69
CA GLY A 21 -5.54 13.39 11.65
C GLY A 21 -6.52 12.39 11.01
N TRP A 22 -6.06 11.20 10.63
CA TRP A 22 -6.90 10.16 10.00
C TRP A 22 -7.74 9.34 11.01
N GLU A 23 -7.43 9.40 12.30
CA GLU A 23 -7.78 8.29 13.20
C GLU A 23 -9.24 8.24 13.66
N ASP A 24 -10.02 9.31 13.61
CA ASP A 24 -11.32 9.33 14.30
C ASP A 24 -12.54 8.92 13.46
N ALA A 25 -12.56 9.11 12.13
CA ALA A 25 -13.68 8.64 11.31
C ALA A 25 -13.34 8.60 9.81
N PHE A 26 -12.57 7.61 9.37
CA PHE A 26 -12.48 7.40 7.92
C PHE A 26 -13.81 6.87 7.38
N VAL A 27 -14.47 7.68 6.55
CA VAL A 27 -15.72 7.32 5.85
C VAL A 27 -15.40 7.13 4.38
N PHE A 28 -15.82 5.99 3.83
CA PHE A 28 -15.68 5.71 2.41
C PHE A 28 -16.54 6.68 1.57
N PRO A 29 -15.94 7.53 0.72
CA PRO A 29 -16.68 8.53 -0.03
C PRO A 29 -17.23 7.93 -1.33
N VAL A 30 -18.43 7.38 -1.24
CA VAL A 30 -19.15 6.75 -2.36
C VAL A 30 -19.25 7.67 -3.59
N ASN A 31 -19.33 8.99 -3.38
CA ASN A 31 -19.40 9.98 -4.46
C ASN A 31 -18.12 10.06 -5.32
N MET A 32 -16.98 9.55 -4.85
CA MET A 32 -15.73 9.52 -5.62
C MET A 32 -15.60 8.25 -6.48
N VAL A 33 -16.53 7.30 -6.34
CA VAL A 33 -16.59 6.08 -7.17
C VAL A 33 -17.24 6.41 -8.51
N PRO A 34 -16.70 5.93 -9.65
CA PRO A 34 -17.34 6.09 -10.95
C PRO A 34 -18.80 5.63 -10.94
N TYR A 35 -19.67 6.33 -11.66
CA TYR A 35 -21.12 6.10 -11.64
C TYR A 35 -21.50 4.64 -11.98
N THR A 36 -20.83 4.05 -12.97
CA THR A 36 -21.03 2.65 -13.37
C THR A 36 -20.78 1.69 -12.21
N THR A 37 -19.66 1.88 -11.50
CA THR A 37 -19.27 1.04 -10.38
C THR A 37 -20.12 1.32 -9.16
N ARG A 38 -20.52 2.57 -8.93
CA ARG A 38 -21.44 2.94 -7.85
C ARG A 38 -22.80 2.25 -7.98
N ARG A 39 -23.37 2.18 -9.19
CA ARG A 39 -24.66 1.48 -9.41
C ARG A 39 -24.58 0.00 -9.04
N VAL A 40 -23.46 -0.65 -9.35
CA VAL A 40 -23.22 -2.04 -8.98
C VAL A 40 -23.00 -2.17 -7.47
N LEU A 41 -22.29 -1.20 -6.86
CA LEU A 41 -22.02 -1.17 -5.42
C LEU A 41 -23.29 -1.04 -4.55
N GLU A 42 -24.31 -0.35 -5.08
CA GLU A 42 -25.59 -0.16 -4.38
C GLU A 42 -26.54 -1.36 -4.56
N ASP A 43 -26.22 -2.31 -5.45
CA ASP A 43 -26.99 -3.53 -5.68
C ASP A 43 -26.32 -4.74 -5.00
N PRO A 44 -26.84 -5.24 -3.86
CA PRO A 44 -26.23 -6.35 -3.13
C PRO A 44 -26.36 -7.70 -3.86
N THR A 45 -27.14 -7.78 -4.94
CA THR A 45 -27.32 -9.02 -5.72
C THR A 45 -26.24 -9.21 -6.77
N ILE A 46 -25.51 -8.14 -7.12
CA ILE A 46 -24.50 -8.17 -8.17
C ILE A 46 -23.12 -8.36 -7.55
N GLN A 47 -22.39 -9.35 -8.05
CA GLN A 47 -21.01 -9.58 -7.65
C GLN A 47 -20.07 -8.64 -8.43
N LEU A 48 -19.24 -7.88 -7.71
CA LEU A 48 -18.28 -6.98 -8.35
C LEU A 48 -17.28 -7.75 -9.21
N ARG A 49 -17.06 -7.24 -10.42
CA ARG A 49 -15.98 -7.64 -11.31
C ARG A 49 -14.63 -7.17 -10.76
N GLU A 50 -13.57 -7.83 -11.21
CA GLU A 50 -12.20 -7.50 -10.81
C GLU A 50 -11.81 -6.05 -11.16
N SER A 51 -12.31 -5.51 -12.27
CA SER A 51 -12.12 -4.09 -12.64
C SER A 51 -12.75 -3.14 -11.63
N GLU A 52 -13.99 -3.41 -11.21
CA GLU A 52 -14.73 -2.61 -10.23
C GLU A 52 -14.06 -2.68 -8.85
N LYS A 53 -13.60 -3.86 -8.44
CA LYS A 53 -12.78 -4.01 -7.22
C LYS A 53 -11.52 -3.16 -7.28
N ASN A 54 -10.83 -3.13 -8.42
CA ASN A 54 -9.63 -2.32 -8.60
C ASN A 54 -9.92 -0.81 -8.62
N GLU A 55 -11.09 -0.39 -9.09
CA GLU A 55 -11.56 0.99 -8.97
C GLU A 55 -11.79 1.39 -7.51
N LEU A 56 -12.48 0.55 -6.72
CA LEU A 56 -12.70 0.82 -5.29
C LEU A 56 -11.38 0.97 -4.54
N VAL A 57 -10.41 0.09 -4.80
CA VAL A 57 -9.06 0.19 -4.22
C VAL A 57 -8.35 1.46 -4.69
N SER A 58 -8.57 1.89 -5.94
CA SER A 58 -8.01 3.15 -6.47
C SER A 58 -8.60 4.37 -5.76
N VAL A 59 -9.91 4.38 -5.51
CA VAL A 59 -10.59 5.42 -4.73
C VAL A 59 -10.02 5.46 -3.31
N LEU A 60 -9.95 4.32 -2.61
CA LEU A 60 -9.33 4.22 -1.28
C LEU A 60 -7.90 4.79 -1.26
N PHE A 61 -7.09 4.40 -2.25
CA PHE A 61 -5.72 4.89 -2.39
C PHE A 61 -5.66 6.42 -2.57
N ASN A 62 -6.46 6.97 -3.49
CA ASN A 62 -6.48 8.40 -3.81
C ASN A 62 -6.90 9.26 -2.62
N ILE A 63 -7.72 8.72 -1.72
CA ILE A 63 -8.09 9.44 -0.50
C ILE A 63 -6.96 9.32 0.52
N MET A 64 -6.47 8.11 0.78
CA MET A 64 -5.42 7.87 1.76
C MET A 64 -4.13 8.65 1.44
N VAL A 65 -3.76 8.79 0.16
CA VAL A 65 -2.55 9.52 -0.22
C VAL A 65 -2.62 11.01 0.11
N GLN A 66 -3.83 11.60 0.22
CA GLN A 66 -4.00 12.99 0.68
C GLN A 66 -3.55 13.18 2.13
N TYR A 67 -3.59 12.12 2.94
CA TYR A 67 -3.13 12.12 4.33
C TYR A 67 -1.65 11.73 4.45
N GLY A 68 -1.09 11.01 3.48
CA GLY A 68 0.35 10.75 3.37
C GLY A 68 0.73 9.48 2.62
N ASP A 69 2.01 9.36 2.24
CA ASP A 69 2.52 8.26 1.39
C ASP A 69 2.87 6.97 2.17
N TYR A 70 2.89 7.04 3.51
CA TYR A 70 3.32 5.95 4.39
C TYR A 70 2.24 5.59 5.41
N PRO A 71 1.12 4.97 4.98
CA PRO A 71 0.11 4.49 5.91
C PRO A 71 0.66 3.34 6.76
N TRP A 72 0.27 3.32 8.03
CA TRP A 72 0.55 2.22 8.95
C TRP A 72 -0.41 1.06 8.69
N PRO A 73 -0.07 -0.19 9.11
CA PRO A 73 -0.94 -1.36 8.95
C PRO A 73 -2.40 -1.11 9.38
N LYS A 74 -2.60 -0.40 10.49
CA LYS A 74 -3.93 -0.04 11.02
C LYS A 74 -4.76 0.84 10.07
N HIS A 75 -4.12 1.69 9.26
CA HIS A 75 -4.83 2.58 8.33
C HIS A 75 -5.44 1.81 7.17
N TYR A 76 -4.74 0.80 6.63
CA TYR A 76 -5.30 -0.07 5.60
C TYR A 76 -6.52 -0.84 6.13
N SER A 77 -6.42 -1.38 7.36
CA SER A 77 -7.55 -2.08 7.97
C SER A 77 -8.74 -1.15 8.19
N LYS A 78 -8.56 0.06 8.74
CA LYS A 78 -9.64 1.05 8.90
C LYS A 78 -10.27 1.42 7.56
N ALA A 79 -9.46 1.64 6.51
CA ALA A 79 -9.93 1.98 5.18
C ALA A 79 -10.84 0.89 4.60
N CYS A 80 -10.35 -0.36 4.57
CA CYS A 80 -11.11 -1.49 4.06
C CYS A 80 -12.34 -1.82 4.93
N MET A 81 -12.23 -1.68 6.25
CA MET A 81 -13.35 -1.87 7.16
C MET A 81 -14.47 -0.87 6.90
N SER A 82 -14.17 0.41 6.64
CA SER A 82 -15.19 1.41 6.31
C SER A 82 -15.95 1.09 5.01
N LEU A 83 -15.26 0.50 4.02
CA LEU A 83 -15.85 0.06 2.76
C LEU A 83 -16.86 -1.07 3.01
N VAL A 84 -16.46 -2.09 3.76
CA VAL A 84 -17.32 -3.26 4.04
C VAL A 84 -18.43 -2.93 5.04
N GLN A 85 -18.19 -2.04 6.00
CA GLN A 85 -19.26 -1.53 6.89
C GLN A 85 -20.36 -0.83 6.09
N ARG A 86 -19.99 -0.11 5.02
CA ARG A 86 -20.96 0.54 4.14
C ARG A 86 -21.62 -0.45 3.18
N PHE A 87 -20.89 -1.46 2.71
CA PHE A 87 -21.34 -2.45 1.74
C PHE A 87 -21.01 -3.87 2.24
N PRO A 88 -21.83 -4.44 3.15
CA PRO A 88 -21.53 -5.73 3.78
C PRO A 88 -21.41 -6.91 2.82
N HIS A 89 -22.09 -6.84 1.67
CA HIS A 89 -22.00 -7.86 0.61
C HIS A 89 -20.62 -7.93 -0.06
N LEU A 90 -19.73 -6.97 0.21
CA LEU A 90 -18.33 -6.99 -0.23
C LEU A 90 -17.42 -7.78 0.72
N LEU A 91 -17.95 -8.26 1.85
CA LEU A 91 -17.22 -9.11 2.78
C LEU A 91 -16.81 -10.40 2.06
N GLU A 92 -15.51 -10.66 2.05
CA GLU A 92 -14.94 -11.87 1.49
C GLU A 92 -15.12 -13.03 2.48
N ASN A 93 -15.62 -14.17 2.01
CA ASN A 93 -15.83 -15.35 2.87
C ASN A 93 -14.51 -16.08 3.21
N ASP A 94 -13.41 -15.71 2.55
CA ASP A 94 -12.15 -16.47 2.56
C ASP A 94 -11.12 -16.00 3.63
N GLY A 95 -11.51 -15.20 4.63
CA GLY A 95 -10.54 -14.71 5.63
C GLY A 95 -11.12 -14.26 6.98
N LYS A 96 -10.25 -14.17 8.01
CA LYS A 96 -10.58 -13.77 9.39
C LYS A 96 -11.34 -12.44 9.50
N SER A 97 -11.04 -11.48 8.61
CA SER A 97 -11.60 -10.12 8.64
C SER A 97 -12.57 -9.84 7.49
N GLY A 98 -12.59 -10.70 6.46
CA GLY A 98 -13.43 -10.52 5.26
C GLY A 98 -13.09 -9.33 4.34
N PHE A 99 -11.91 -8.74 4.44
CA PHE A 99 -11.46 -7.67 3.52
C PHE A 99 -9.96 -7.74 3.17
N GLU A 100 -9.35 -8.91 3.34
CA GLU A 100 -7.90 -9.07 3.22
C GLU A 100 -7.41 -8.88 1.78
N CYS A 101 -8.19 -9.22 0.76
CA CYS A 101 -7.79 -8.98 -0.64
C CYS A 101 -7.72 -7.48 -0.95
N TYR A 102 -8.73 -6.71 -0.54
CA TYR A 102 -8.73 -5.24 -0.70
C TYR A 102 -7.52 -4.61 -0.02
N LYS A 103 -7.21 -5.06 1.20
CA LYS A 103 -6.04 -4.62 1.96
C LYS A 103 -4.73 -4.97 1.25
N ALA A 104 -4.60 -6.18 0.69
CA ALA A 104 -3.42 -6.59 -0.06
C ALA A 104 -3.21 -5.74 -1.32
N LYS A 105 -4.27 -5.53 -2.11
CA LYS A 105 -4.25 -4.66 -3.31
C LYS A 105 -3.89 -3.22 -2.95
N LEU A 106 -4.45 -2.68 -1.87
CA LEU A 106 -4.18 -1.32 -1.41
C LEU A 106 -2.71 -1.16 -0.96
N ARG A 107 -2.16 -2.14 -0.23
CA ARG A 107 -0.73 -2.16 0.14
C ARG A 107 0.17 -2.19 -1.09
N ARG A 108 -0.20 -2.97 -2.11
CA ARG A 108 0.55 -3.04 -3.39
C ARG A 108 0.53 -1.69 -4.11
N LYS A 109 -0.62 -1.02 -4.20
CA LYS A 109 -0.72 0.33 -4.78
C LYS A 109 0.16 1.35 -4.07
N PHE A 110 0.15 1.37 -2.74
CA PHE A 110 1.04 2.23 -1.96
C PHE A 110 2.52 1.88 -2.16
N ALA A 111 2.87 0.61 -2.32
CA ALA A 111 4.24 0.21 -2.62
C ALA A 111 4.68 0.70 -4.00
N GLU A 112 3.81 0.60 -5.01
CA GLU A 112 4.05 1.09 -6.35
C GLU A 112 4.16 2.61 -6.41
N HIS A 113 3.23 3.34 -5.78
CA HIS A 113 3.29 4.79 -5.63
C HIS A 113 4.63 5.24 -5.03
N ARG A 114 5.06 4.60 -3.94
CA ARG A 114 6.37 4.90 -3.34
C ARG A 114 7.55 4.58 -4.24
N ARG A 115 7.45 3.60 -5.14
CA ARG A 115 8.51 3.31 -6.13
C ARG A 115 8.55 4.37 -7.22
N GLN A 116 7.40 4.89 -7.64
CA GLN A 116 7.29 5.93 -8.66
C GLN A 116 7.72 7.31 -8.13
N VAL A 117 7.40 7.61 -6.87
CA VAL A 117 7.74 8.89 -6.21
C VAL A 117 9.15 8.88 -5.59
N ALA A 118 9.80 7.71 -5.51
CA ALA A 118 11.19 7.65 -5.07
C ALA A 118 12.11 8.27 -6.13
N THR A 119 12.82 9.34 -5.77
CA THR A 119 13.97 9.85 -6.54
C THR A 119 14.94 8.71 -6.87
N PRO A 120 15.59 8.72 -8.05
CA PRO A 120 16.45 7.62 -8.51
C PRO A 120 17.52 7.19 -7.49
N GLU A 121 18.01 8.11 -6.66
CA GLU A 121 18.94 7.83 -5.55
C GLU A 121 18.38 6.85 -4.50
N ARG A 122 17.08 6.92 -4.19
CA ARG A 122 16.42 5.98 -3.26
C ARG A 122 16.23 4.59 -3.86
N LEU A 123 15.97 4.50 -5.16
CA LEU A 123 15.88 3.22 -5.87
C LEU A 123 17.24 2.52 -5.91
N ILE A 124 18.32 3.28 -6.14
CA ILE A 124 19.71 2.77 -6.09
C ILE A 124 20.07 2.31 -4.67
N ALA A 125 19.72 3.07 -3.63
CA ALA A 125 19.98 2.68 -2.24
C ALA A 125 19.22 1.41 -1.83
N GLN A 126 17.96 1.26 -2.26
CA GLN A 126 17.16 0.07 -1.99
C GLN A 126 17.70 -1.17 -2.74
N ALA A 127 18.11 -1.03 -4.00
CA ALA A 127 18.75 -2.10 -4.78
C ALA A 127 20.09 -2.54 -4.16
N LYS A 128 20.88 -1.61 -3.62
CA LYS A 128 22.11 -1.91 -2.88
C LYS A 128 21.82 -2.68 -1.58
N TYR A 129 20.71 -2.40 -0.91
CA TYR A 129 20.35 -3.08 0.34
C TYR A 129 19.78 -4.49 0.10
N THR A 130 18.97 -4.70 -0.95
CA THR A 130 18.45 -6.03 -1.30
C THR A 130 19.56 -6.96 -1.81
N SER A 131 20.53 -6.42 -2.56
CA SER A 131 21.74 -7.16 -2.97
C SER A 131 22.58 -7.62 -1.77
N LYS A 132 22.69 -6.79 -0.72
CA LYS A 132 23.38 -7.17 0.52
C LYS A 132 22.62 -8.23 1.33
N LYS A 133 21.29 -8.21 1.32
CA LYS A 133 20.47 -9.20 2.04
C LYS A 133 20.47 -10.58 1.37
N SER A 134 20.56 -10.63 0.04
CA SER A 134 20.68 -11.89 -0.72
C SER A 134 22.06 -12.56 -0.60
N LYS A 135 23.06 -11.88 -0.04
CA LYS A 135 24.42 -12.41 0.14
C LYS A 135 24.66 -12.97 1.55
N LYS A 136 23.64 -12.99 2.43
CA LYS A 136 23.74 -13.44 3.83
C LYS A 136 22.79 -14.61 4.17
N SER A 137 22.46 -15.43 3.19
CA SER A 137 21.74 -16.69 3.38
C SER A 137 22.37 -17.77 2.50
N SER A 138 23.61 -18.15 2.81
CA SER A 138 24.28 -19.33 2.26
C SER A 138 25.33 -19.77 3.26
N ASP A 139 24.88 -20.25 4.41
CA ASP A 139 25.68 -21.08 5.30
C ASP A 139 24.68 -21.91 6.08
N GLU A 140 24.56 -23.18 5.70
CA GLU A 140 24.22 -24.36 6.52
C GLU A 140 24.42 -25.61 5.60
N ASP A 141 25.60 -26.20 5.76
CA ASP A 141 26.12 -27.58 5.54
C ASP A 141 25.75 -28.53 4.37
N PRO A 142 26.74 -29.30 3.85
CA PRO A 142 26.54 -30.36 2.87
C PRO A 142 26.37 -31.75 3.53
N ILE A 143 25.24 -32.42 3.29
CA ILE A 143 25.11 -33.87 3.54
C ILE A 143 24.55 -34.58 2.31
N SER A 144 25.44 -35.39 1.70
CA SER A 144 25.23 -36.73 1.13
C SER A 144 23.85 -37.09 0.56
N SER A 145 23.79 -37.41 -0.73
CA SER A 145 23.54 -38.79 -1.20
C SER A 145 23.11 -38.84 -2.68
N ALA A 146 23.93 -39.54 -3.46
CA ALA A 146 23.68 -40.33 -4.68
C ALA A 146 22.34 -40.20 -5.44
N LYS A 147 22.41 -40.13 -6.79
CA LYS A 147 22.40 -41.34 -7.65
C LYS A 147 22.62 -41.00 -9.13
N LYS A 148 23.40 -41.89 -9.73
CA LYS A 148 23.84 -41.99 -11.12
C LYS A 148 22.82 -42.84 -11.89
N THR A 149 22.21 -42.33 -12.97
CA THR A 149 21.71 -43.18 -14.06
C THR A 149 21.59 -42.34 -15.35
N LEU A 150 22.47 -42.64 -16.30
CA LEU A 150 22.34 -42.30 -17.72
C LEU A 150 21.64 -43.48 -18.40
N PHE A 151 20.71 -43.19 -19.31
CA PHE A 151 20.37 -44.09 -20.41
C PHE A 151 21.24 -43.71 -21.61
#